data_AF-A0A507R282-F1
#
_entry.id   AF-A0A507R282-F1
#
_cell.length_a   1.000
_cell.length_b   1.000
_cell.length_c   1.000
_cell.angle_alpha   90.00
_cell.angle_beta   90.00
_cell.angle_gamma   90.00
#
_symmetry.space_group_name_H-M   'P 1'
#
loop_
_entity.id
_entity.type
_entity.pdbx_description
1 polymer ?
#
loop_
_entity_poly.entity_id
_entity_poly.type
_entity_poly.pdbx_seq_one_letter_code
_entity_poly.pdbx_strand_id
1 'polypeptide(L)'
;MSTDTTIYNVYRVRFEQARGPDHEGIALVPAQSPNQKAGRFYHVKGDVGMGMIYERRPGYRFGESRSYKDSALQFQIPKAKLDRFEDIAAKHPPPHDPRTLTEARPDPPARNCSNWVDDVLAEVKGELA
;
A
#
# COMPACT_ATOMS: atom_id res chain seq x y z
N MET A 1 7.90 -27.78 -0.31
CA MET A 1 7.82 -27.46 -1.75
C MET A 1 7.67 -25.96 -1.88
N SER A 2 8.62 -25.28 -2.50
CA SER A 2 8.47 -23.87 -2.90
C SER A 2 7.40 -23.84 -3.99
N THR A 3 6.21 -23.37 -3.66
CA THR A 3 5.21 -23.06 -4.68
C THR A 3 5.75 -21.91 -5.50
N ASP A 4 6.15 -22.21 -6.74
CA ASP A 4 6.63 -21.19 -7.65
C ASP A 4 5.52 -20.17 -7.83
N THR A 5 5.79 -18.92 -7.44
CA THR A 5 4.78 -17.87 -7.53
C THR A 5 4.53 -17.62 -9.01
N THR A 6 3.29 -17.80 -9.48
CA THR A 6 2.91 -17.44 -10.86
C THR A 6 2.07 -16.17 -10.89
N ILE A 7 1.34 -15.90 -9.81
CA ILE A 7 0.38 -14.81 -9.69
C ILE A 7 0.52 -14.20 -8.28
N TYR A 8 0.44 -12.88 -8.19
CA TYR A 8 0.27 -12.16 -6.95
C TYR A 8 -1.17 -11.71 -6.78
N ASN A 9 -1.76 -12.01 -5.63
CA ASN A 9 -2.93 -11.31 -5.12
C ASN A 9 -2.50 -9.92 -4.66
N VAL A 10 -3.18 -8.89 -5.16
CA VAL A 10 -2.96 -7.50 -4.78
C VAL A 10 -4.02 -7.10 -3.76
N TYR A 11 -3.59 -6.86 -2.54
CA TYR A 11 -4.45 -6.45 -1.43
C TYR A 11 -4.26 -4.99 -1.09
N ARG A 12 -5.35 -4.28 -0.81
CA ARG A 12 -5.34 -3.08 0.02
C ARG A 12 -5.34 -3.53 1.48
N VAL A 13 -4.42 -3.04 2.29
CA VAL A 13 -4.26 -3.43 3.70
C VAL A 13 -4.41 -2.21 4.59
N ARG A 14 -5.20 -2.33 5.65
CA ARG A 14 -5.48 -1.26 6.61
C ARG A 14 -4.93 -1.60 7.99
N PHE A 15 -4.36 -0.59 8.64
CA PHE A 15 -3.88 -0.67 10.00
C PHE A 15 -4.45 0.49 10.82
N GLU A 16 -4.92 0.19 12.03
CA GLU A 16 -5.37 1.20 12.97
C GLU A 16 -4.19 2.10 13.39
N GLN A 17 -4.46 3.39 13.50
CA GLN A 17 -3.53 4.36 14.08
C GLN A 17 -4.10 4.94 15.38
N ALA A 18 -3.21 5.24 16.33
CA ALA A 18 -3.62 5.85 17.60
C ALA A 18 -4.24 7.24 17.42
N ARG A 19 -3.89 7.93 16.33
CA ARG A 19 -4.37 9.27 15.96
C ARG A 19 -4.55 9.33 14.45
N GLY A 20 -5.58 10.04 14.00
CA GLY A 20 -5.84 10.23 12.57
C GLY A 20 -6.58 9.04 11.93
N PRO A 21 -6.70 9.04 10.59
CA PRO A 21 -7.29 7.93 9.85
C PRO A 21 -6.40 6.68 9.91
N ASP A 22 -6.96 5.53 9.52
CA ASP A 22 -6.18 4.30 9.39
C ASP A 22 -5.01 4.48 8.41
N HIS A 23 -3.91 3.79 8.69
CA HIS A 23 -2.79 3.68 7.77
C HIS A 23 -3.11 2.67 6.68
N GLU A 24 -2.80 3.01 5.43
CA GLU A 24 -3.07 2.16 4.29
C GLU A 24 -1.80 1.80 3.51
N GLY A 25 -1.80 0.61 2.91
CA GLY A 25 -0.75 0.15 2.01
C GLY A 25 -1.23 -0.95 1.09
N ILE A 26 -0.35 -1.38 0.19
CA ILE A 26 -0.62 -2.42 -0.78
C ILE A 26 0.24 -3.63 -0.44
N ALA A 27 -0.35 -4.83 -0.41
CA ALA A 27 0.37 -6.08 -0.27
C ALA A 27 0.25 -6.95 -1.51
N LEU A 28 1.38 -7.43 -2.02
CA LEU A 28 1.46 -8.46 -3.05
C LEU A 28 1.79 -9.79 -2.37
N VAL A 29 0.84 -10.71 -2.43
CA VAL A 29 0.93 -12.02 -1.79
C VAL A 29 0.84 -13.10 -2.87
N PRO A 30 1.80 -14.05 -2.95
CA PRO A 30 1.68 -15.16 -3.87
C PRO A 30 0.32 -15.86 -3.73
N ALA A 31 -0.43 -16.01 -4.82
CA ALA A 31 -1.76 -16.64 -4.77
C ALA A 31 -1.67 -18.10 -4.29
N GLN A 32 -0.52 -18.74 -4.49
CA GLN A 32 -0.22 -20.10 -4.04
C GLN A 32 0.23 -20.19 -2.58
N SER A 33 0.39 -19.06 -1.88
CA SER A 33 0.77 -19.04 -0.46
C SER A 33 -0.43 -19.47 0.40
N PRO A 34 -0.28 -20.41 1.35
CA PRO A 34 -1.35 -20.70 2.31
C PRO A 34 -1.55 -19.52 3.29
N ASN A 35 -0.53 -18.70 3.52
CA ASN A 35 -0.64 -17.49 4.32
C ASN A 35 -0.89 -16.28 3.41
N GLN A 36 -2.16 -15.90 3.28
CA GLN A 36 -2.58 -14.72 2.52
C GLN A 36 -2.41 -13.39 3.30
N LYS A 37 -1.80 -13.43 4.49
CA LYS A 37 -1.54 -12.26 5.34
C LYS A 37 -0.05 -11.91 5.48
N ALA A 38 0.78 -12.41 4.56
CA ALA A 38 2.20 -12.13 4.49
C ALA A 38 2.67 -12.04 3.04
N GLY A 39 3.47 -11.02 2.72
CA GLY A 39 3.95 -10.81 1.35
C GLY A 39 4.81 -9.58 1.21
N ARG A 40 4.98 -9.13 -0.03
CA ARG A 40 5.61 -7.83 -0.32
C ARG A 40 4.65 -6.73 0.09
N PHE A 41 5.11 -5.72 0.81
CA PHE A 41 4.27 -4.63 1.30
C PHE A 41 4.86 -3.28 0.87
N TYR A 42 4.00 -2.42 0.35
CA TYR A 42 4.34 -1.12 -0.23
C TYR A 42 3.46 -0.08 0.44
N HIS A 43 4.04 0.96 0.98
CA HIS A 43 3.30 2.03 1.64
C HIS A 43 4.10 3.31 1.69
N VAL A 44 3.42 4.41 1.99
CA VAL A 44 4.02 5.68 2.35
C VAL A 44 3.87 5.88 3.85
N LYS A 45 4.92 6.26 4.57
CA LYS A 45 4.92 6.44 6.03
C LYS A 45 5.34 7.84 6.46
N GLY A 46 5.05 8.21 7.70
CA GLY A 46 5.38 9.53 8.26
C GLY A 46 4.18 10.47 8.24
N ASP A 47 4.42 11.73 8.60
CA ASP A 47 3.39 12.76 8.68
C ASP A 47 3.26 13.51 7.35
N VAL A 48 2.03 13.72 6.88
CA VAL A 48 1.75 14.44 5.62
C VAL A 48 2.40 15.82 5.61
N GLY A 49 2.32 16.56 6.72
CA GLY A 49 2.91 17.90 6.83
C GLY A 49 4.43 17.94 6.70
N MET A 50 5.11 16.88 7.13
CA MET A 50 6.58 16.76 7.05
C MET A 50 7.03 16.06 5.76
N GLY A 51 6.07 15.56 4.96
CA GLY A 51 6.34 14.73 3.80
C GLY A 51 6.40 13.26 4.19
N MET A 52 5.53 12.47 3.59
CA MET A 52 5.58 11.02 3.75
C MET A 52 6.75 10.44 2.93
N ILE A 53 7.17 9.23 3.26
CA ILE A 53 8.28 8.52 2.62
C ILE A 53 7.78 7.18 2.12
N TYR A 54 8.01 6.89 0.85
CA TYR A 54 7.75 5.57 0.28
C TYR A 54 8.69 4.51 0.88
N GLU A 55 8.13 3.39 1.31
CA GLU A 55 8.86 2.24 1.80
C GLU A 55 8.33 0.95 1.15
N ARG A 56 9.26 0.05 0.79
CA ARG A 56 8.98 -1.30 0.34
C ARG A 56 9.56 -2.31 1.31
N ARG A 57 8.73 -3.26 1.75
CA ARG A 57 9.13 -4.41 2.58
C ARG A 57 8.93 -5.70 1.79
N PRO A 58 9.99 -6.41 1.39
CA PRO A 58 9.87 -7.57 0.50
C PRO A 58 9.21 -8.81 1.16
N GLY A 59 9.11 -8.85 2.49
CA GLY A 59 8.50 -9.96 3.23
C GLY A 59 7.94 -9.49 4.57
N TYR A 60 6.76 -8.87 4.55
CA TYR A 60 6.09 -8.35 5.73
C TYR A 60 4.87 -9.20 6.09
N ARG A 61 4.80 -9.66 7.35
CA ARG A 61 3.68 -10.40 7.91
C ARG A 61 2.64 -9.44 8.48
N PHE A 62 1.96 -8.71 7.59
CA PHE A 62 1.03 -7.67 8.00
C PHE A 62 -0.09 -8.18 8.91
N GLY A 63 -0.55 -9.43 8.74
CA GLY A 63 -1.57 -10.01 9.63
C GLY A 63 -1.11 -10.31 11.05
N GLU A 64 0.19 -10.28 11.33
CA GLU A 64 0.74 -10.41 12.68
C GLU A 64 0.94 -9.04 13.36
N SER A 65 0.74 -7.93 12.63
CA SER A 65 0.81 -6.59 13.22
C SER A 65 -0.33 -6.38 14.22
N ARG A 66 -0.02 -5.86 15.40
CA ARG A 66 -1.04 -5.53 16.42
C ARG A 66 -2.04 -4.48 15.94
N SER A 67 -1.61 -3.61 15.04
CA SER A 67 -2.47 -2.60 14.43
C SER A 67 -3.22 -3.10 13.20
N TYR A 68 -3.03 -4.34 12.75
CA TYR A 68 -3.71 -4.86 11.58
C TYR A 68 -5.23 -4.83 11.80
N LYS A 69 -5.93 -4.18 10.87
CA LYS A 69 -7.39 -4.08 10.88
C LYS A 69 -8.00 -5.11 9.94
N ASP A 70 -7.73 -4.95 8.65
CA ASP A 70 -8.20 -5.86 7.60
C ASP A 70 -7.38 -5.74 6.31
N SER A 71 -7.70 -6.59 5.35
CA SER A 71 -7.23 -6.50 3.97
C SER A 71 -8.32 -6.89 2.99
N ALA A 72 -8.35 -6.22 1.84
CA ALA A 72 -9.32 -6.45 0.78
C ALA A 72 -8.59 -6.76 -0.53
N LEU A 73 -8.90 -7.91 -1.13
CA LEU A 73 -8.38 -8.28 -2.46
C LEU A 73 -8.91 -7.30 -3.49
N GLN A 74 -8.02 -6.69 -4.26
CA GLN A 74 -8.37 -5.74 -5.31
C GLN A 74 -8.43 -6.43 -6.68
N PHE A 75 -7.36 -7.14 -7.02
CA PHE A 75 -7.20 -7.90 -8.26
C PHE A 75 -5.95 -8.80 -8.16
N GLN A 76 -5.61 -9.46 -9.27
CA GLN A 76 -4.42 -10.30 -9.39
C GLN A 76 -3.52 -9.78 -10.50
N ILE A 77 -2.20 -9.97 -10.35
CA ILE A 77 -1.24 -9.69 -11.42
C ILE A 77 -0.33 -10.91 -11.65
N PRO A 78 0.09 -11.20 -12.91
CA PRO A 78 1.13 -12.19 -13.17
C PRO A 78 2.46 -11.80 -12.52
N LYS A 79 3.25 -12.79 -12.05
CA LYS A 79 4.61 -12.55 -11.51
C LYS A 79 5.50 -11.76 -12.46
N ALA A 80 5.35 -11.97 -13.78
CA ALA A 80 6.10 -11.24 -14.81
C ALA A 80 5.85 -9.72 -14.80
N LYS A 81 4.74 -9.26 -14.21
CA LYS A 81 4.41 -7.82 -14.07
C LYS A 81 4.86 -7.22 -12.73
N LEU A 82 5.58 -7.99 -11.88
CA LEU A 82 6.03 -7.52 -10.58
C LEU A 82 6.90 -6.26 -10.69
N ASP A 83 7.92 -6.27 -11.56
CA ASP A 83 8.84 -5.13 -11.69
C ASP A 83 8.07 -3.88 -12.14
N ARG A 84 7.14 -4.03 -13.09
CA ARG A 84 6.28 -2.93 -13.54
C ARG A 84 5.37 -2.40 -12.43
N PHE A 85 4.83 -3.29 -11.58
CA PHE A 85 4.09 -2.86 -10.39
C PHE A 85 4.99 -2.04 -9.45
N GLU A 86 6.22 -2.50 -9.18
CA GLU A 86 7.15 -1.81 -8.28
C GLU A 86 7.58 -0.45 -8.84
N ASP A 87 7.73 -0.32 -10.16
CA ASP A 87 7.97 0.95 -10.84
C ASP A 87 6.79 1.91 -10.69
N ILE A 88 5.55 1.42 -10.85
CA ILE A 88 4.34 2.24 -10.64
C ILE A 88 4.24 2.68 -9.18
N ALA A 89 4.45 1.78 -8.22
CA ALA A 89 4.42 2.15 -6.81
C ALA A 89 5.49 3.20 -6.46
N ALA A 90 6.71 3.07 -7.00
CA ALA A 90 7.81 3.99 -6.72
C ALA A 90 7.69 5.35 -7.41
N LYS A 91 7.05 5.43 -8.59
CA LYS A 91 6.89 6.71 -9.32
C LYS A 91 5.82 7.62 -8.72
N HIS A 92 4.81 7.06 -8.03
CA HIS A 92 3.78 7.85 -7.39
C HIS A 92 4.35 8.61 -6.19
N PRO A 93 4.32 9.95 -6.18
CA PRO A 93 4.96 10.74 -5.14
C PRO A 93 4.27 10.50 -3.79
N PRO A 94 5.04 10.31 -2.71
CA PRO A 94 4.48 10.31 -1.37
C PRO A 94 3.74 11.63 -1.08
N PRO A 95 2.60 11.59 -0.37
CA PRO A 95 1.87 12.79 0.00
C PRO A 95 2.71 13.76 0.83
N HIS A 96 2.62 15.04 0.49
CA HIS A 96 3.19 16.14 1.26
C HIS A 96 2.25 17.34 1.20
N ASP A 97 1.84 17.83 2.36
CA ASP A 97 1.02 19.04 2.46
C ASP A 97 1.32 19.77 3.78
N PRO A 98 2.18 20.80 3.77
CA PRO A 98 2.61 21.49 4.99
C PRO A 98 1.47 22.22 5.71
N ARG A 99 0.31 22.43 5.05
CA ARG A 99 -0.87 23.04 5.69
C ARG A 99 -1.35 22.21 6.87
N THR A 100 -1.16 20.89 6.87
CA THR A 100 -1.56 20.04 8.00
C THR A 100 -0.78 20.32 9.29
N LEU A 101 0.30 21.11 9.24
CA LEU A 101 1.05 21.53 10.42
C LEU A 101 0.37 22.68 11.17
N THR A 102 -0.44 23.50 10.48
CA THR A 102 -1.04 24.72 11.03
C THR A 102 -2.57 24.74 10.94
N GLU A 103 -3.14 24.04 9.97
CA GLU A 103 -4.57 23.98 9.71
C GLU A 103 -5.13 22.64 10.23
N ALA A 104 -6.09 22.71 11.16
CA ALA A 104 -6.74 21.52 11.69
C ALA A 104 -7.61 20.78 10.66
N ARG A 105 -8.12 21.50 9.66
CA ARG A 105 -8.96 20.98 8.57
C ARG A 105 -8.69 21.76 7.27
N PRO A 106 -7.60 21.44 6.55
CA PRO A 106 -7.32 22.05 5.27
C PRO A 106 -8.47 21.82 4.27
N ASP A 107 -8.78 22.82 3.46
CA ASP A 107 -9.73 22.73 2.36
C ASP A 107 -9.03 23.10 1.03
N PRO A 108 -8.95 22.19 0.03
CA PRO A 108 -9.40 20.80 0.07
C PRO A 108 -8.58 19.96 1.08
N PRO A 109 -9.14 18.83 1.57
CA PRO A 109 -8.44 17.94 2.48
C PRO A 109 -7.08 17.53 1.96
N ALA A 110 -6.09 17.54 2.85
CA ALA A 110 -4.74 17.08 2.52
C ALA A 110 -4.76 15.61 2.09
N ARG A 111 -4.03 15.32 1.01
CA ARG A 111 -3.85 13.94 0.52
C ARG A 111 -3.06 13.13 1.55
N ASN A 112 -3.37 11.84 1.69
CA ASN A 112 -2.74 10.94 2.66
C ASN A 112 -2.41 9.56 2.05
N CYS A 113 -2.04 8.59 2.90
CA CYS A 113 -1.70 7.23 2.46
C CYS A 113 -2.82 6.54 1.67
N SER A 114 -4.10 6.76 2.00
CA SER A 114 -5.22 6.21 1.21
C SER A 114 -5.16 6.73 -0.22
N ASN A 115 -4.93 8.03 -0.41
CA ASN A 115 -4.90 8.60 -1.76
C ASN A 115 -3.74 8.05 -2.58
N TRP A 116 -2.56 7.85 -1.98
CA TRP A 116 -1.44 7.20 -2.66
C TRP A 116 -1.79 5.76 -3.05
N VAL A 117 -2.45 5.00 -2.16
CA VAL A 117 -2.93 3.64 -2.45
C VAL A 117 -3.94 3.66 -3.61
N ASP A 118 -4.88 4.60 -3.62
CA ASP A 118 -5.89 4.76 -4.67
C ASP A 118 -5.22 5.03 -6.03
N ASP A 119 -4.27 5.97 -6.10
CA ASP A 119 -3.56 6.32 -7.34
C ASP A 119 -2.79 5.12 -7.91
N VAL A 120 -2.02 4.43 -7.05
CA VAL A 120 -1.23 3.26 -7.46
C VAL A 120 -2.15 2.13 -7.93
N LEU A 121 -3.21 1.80 -7.19
CA LEU A 121 -4.13 0.74 -7.56
C LEU A 121 -4.90 1.07 -8.85
N ALA A 122 -5.31 2.33 -9.05
CA ALA A 122 -5.99 2.76 -10.26
C ALA A 122 -5.11 2.58 -11.50
N GLU A 123 -3.86 3.01 -11.44
CA GLU A 123 -2.93 2.88 -12.56
C GLU A 123 -2.54 1.42 -12.82
N VAL A 124 -2.20 0.67 -11.77
CA VAL A 124 -1.90 -0.76 -11.89
C VAL A 124 -3.09 -1.50 -12.49
N LYS A 125 -4.32 -1.18 -12.08
CA LYS A 125 -5.52 -1.83 -12.64
C LYS A 125 -5.75 -1.46 -14.10
N GLY A 126 -5.42 -0.22 -14.51
CA GLY A 126 -5.52 0.21 -15.91
C GLY A 126 -4.45 -0.39 -16.82
N GLU A 127 -3.25 -0.67 -16.29
CA GLU A 127 -2.12 -1.19 -17.09
C GLU A 127 -1.93 -2.71 -17.00
N LEU A 128 -2.18 -3.30 -15.83
CA LEU A 128 -1.65 -4.61 -15.46
C LEU A 128 -2.72 -5.66 -15.11
N ALA A 129 -3.93 -5.25 -14.72
CA ALA A 129 -5.02 -6.16 -14.33
C ALA A 129 -5.81 -6.72 -15.52
#